data_AF-A0A9D9TB70-F1
#
_entry.id   AF-A0A9D9TB70-F1
#
_cell.length_a   1.000
_cell.length_b   1.000
_cell.length_c   1.000
_cell.angle_alpha   90.00
_cell.angle_beta   90.00
_cell.angle_gamma   90.00
#
_symmetry.space_group_name_H-M   'P 1'
#
loop_
_entity.id
_entity.type
_entity.pdbx_description
1 polymer ?
#
loop_
_entity_poly.entity_id
_entity_poly.type
_entity_poly.pdbx_seq_one_letter_code
_entity_poly.pdbx_strand_id
1 'polypeptide(L)'
;FNTLVKTASEFRQRQVQQTRATMHQVITINSRSGRIAVTLDLIADEDDPHALLAAHDAADERLAQVRVSARFKLNKASANAWIESEFRRPD
;
A
#
# COMPACT_ATOMS: atom_id res chain seq x y z
N PHE A 1 -17.93 -28.43 -35.42
CA PHE A 1 -18.73 -27.64 -34.46
C PHE A 1 -17.82 -26.57 -33.88
N ASN A 2 -18.30 -25.33 -33.94
CA ASN A 2 -17.55 -24.12 -33.66
C ASN A 2 -17.67 -23.80 -32.17
N THR A 3 -16.57 -23.83 -31.43
CA THR A 3 -16.55 -23.31 -30.06
C THR A 3 -15.24 -22.56 -29.85
N LEU A 4 -15.23 -21.35 -30.39
CA LEU A 4 -14.29 -20.30 -30.04
C LEU A 4 -14.50 -19.95 -28.56
N VAL A 5 -13.72 -20.57 -27.68
CA VAL A 5 -13.55 -20.07 -26.32
C VAL A 5 -12.60 -18.88 -26.39
N LYS A 6 -13.19 -17.68 -26.53
CA LYS A 6 -12.65 -16.45 -25.91
C LYS A 6 -12.34 -16.80 -24.46
N THR A 7 -11.10 -16.81 -24.01
CA THR A 7 -10.38 -15.60 -23.58
C THR A 7 -8.87 -15.79 -23.73
N ALA A 8 -8.29 -15.19 -24.75
CA ALA A 8 -6.91 -14.71 -24.68
C ALA A 8 -6.88 -13.52 -23.69
N SER A 9 -5.86 -13.47 -22.82
CA SER A 9 -5.58 -12.39 -21.84
C SER A 9 -6.58 -12.39 -20.66
N GLU A 10 -6.25 -12.62 -19.40
CA GLU A 10 -5.10 -12.16 -18.61
C GLU A 10 -4.84 -13.17 -17.49
N PHE A 11 -3.82 -14.01 -17.63
CA PHE A 11 -3.24 -14.72 -16.47
C PHE A 11 -1.91 -14.04 -16.11
N ARG A 12 -1.98 -12.73 -15.82
CA ARG A 12 -1.03 -12.05 -14.95
C ARG A 12 -1.77 -11.95 -13.61
N GLN A 13 -1.31 -12.48 -12.50
CA GLN A 13 0.05 -12.49 -12.02
C GLN A 13 0.14 -13.55 -10.94
N ARG A 14 1.24 -14.30 -10.96
CA ARG A 14 1.70 -15.08 -9.82
C ARG A 14 1.83 -14.11 -8.63
N GLN A 15 0.90 -14.12 -7.67
CA GLN A 15 1.19 -13.54 -6.37
C GLN A 15 1.77 -14.64 -5.49
N VAL A 16 3.09 -14.73 -5.65
CA VAL A 16 4.03 -15.44 -4.80
C VAL A 16 3.79 -14.99 -3.36
N GLN A 17 2.99 -15.73 -2.59
CA GLN A 17 2.98 -15.59 -1.14
C GLN A 17 4.19 -16.37 -0.61
N GLN A 18 5.41 -15.89 -0.89
CA GLN A 18 6.49 -16.11 0.08
C GLN A 18 6.16 -15.17 1.23
N THR A 19 5.49 -15.70 2.25
CA THR A 19 5.27 -15.02 3.52
C THR A 19 6.62 -14.83 4.20
N ARG A 20 7.38 -13.83 3.76
CA ARG A 20 8.38 -13.18 4.62
C ARG A 20 7.58 -12.43 5.67
N ALA A 21 8.00 -12.49 6.92
CA ALA A 21 7.34 -11.83 8.05
C ALA A 21 7.50 -10.30 7.94
N THR A 22 6.85 -9.71 6.94
CA THR A 22 6.73 -8.27 6.72
C THR A 22 5.73 -7.76 7.75
N MET A 23 6.15 -6.86 8.63
CA MET A 23 5.21 -6.19 9.54
C MET A 23 4.27 -5.35 8.69
N HIS A 24 2.99 -5.70 8.69
CA HIS A 24 1.91 -4.97 8.02
C HIS A 24 1.09 -4.24 9.08
N GLN A 25 1.09 -2.91 9.03
CA GLN A 25 0.26 -2.06 9.87
C GLN A 25 -0.74 -1.29 9.03
N VAL A 26 -1.98 -1.18 9.50
CA VAL A 26 -3.04 -0.42 8.81
C VAL A 26 -3.71 0.53 9.78
N ILE A 27 -3.90 1.78 9.36
CA ILE A 27 -4.68 2.78 10.08
C ILE A 27 -5.68 3.42 9.13
N THR A 28 -6.93 3.47 9.55
CA THR A 28 -7.98 4.16 8.81
C THR A 28 -8.16 5.58 9.34
N ILE A 29 -8.11 6.55 8.44
CA ILE A 29 -8.31 7.97 8.69
C ILE A 29 -9.59 8.43 7.99
N ASN A 30 -10.43 9.16 8.71
CA ASN A 30 -11.56 9.85 8.10
C ASN A 30 -11.09 11.26 7.69
N SER A 31 -10.86 11.45 6.39
CA SER A 31 -10.52 12.73 5.77
C SER A 31 -11.77 13.43 5.23
N ARG A 32 -11.66 14.70 4.84
CA ARG A 32 -12.72 15.40 4.09
C ARG A 32 -13.05 14.71 2.77
N SER A 33 -12.06 14.05 2.16
CA SER A 33 -12.21 13.29 0.91
C SER A 33 -12.84 11.90 1.12
N GLY A 34 -13.15 11.53 2.37
CA GLY A 34 -13.70 10.24 2.73
C GLY A 34 -12.75 9.41 3.59
N ARG A 35 -13.07 8.12 3.71
CA ARG A 35 -12.25 7.16 4.46
C ARG A 35 -11.01 6.81 3.65
N ILE A 36 -9.85 6.96 4.25
CA ILE A 36 -8.56 6.58 3.67
C ILE A 36 -7.90 5.54 4.57
N ALA A 37 -7.56 4.38 4.02
CA ALA A 37 -6.77 3.35 4.68
C ALA A 37 -5.28 3.56 4.37
N VAL A 38 -4.50 3.86 5.40
CA VAL A 38 -3.05 4.01 5.28
C VAL A 38 -2.38 2.73 5.76
N THR A 39 -1.59 2.10 4.90
CA THR A 39 -0.84 0.87 5.19
C THR A 39 0.65 1.17 5.30
N LEU A 40 1.34 0.47 6.19
CA LEU A 40 2.79 0.47 6.33
C LEU A 40 3.28 -0.97 6.26
N ASP A 41 4.08 -1.26 5.24
CA ASP A 41 4.65 -2.57 4.98
C ASP A 41 6.17 -2.53 5.17
N LEU A 42 6.66 -3.14 6.26
CA LEU A 42 8.09 -3.18 6.57
C LEU A 42 8.80 -4.30 5.81
N ILE A 43 9.67 -3.93 4.87
CA ILE A 43 10.51 -4.85 4.11
C ILE A 43 11.85 -4.97 4.83
N ALA A 44 12.04 -6.11 5.50
CA ALA A 44 13.33 -6.52 6.03
C ALA A 44 14.20 -7.00 4.87
N ASP A 45 14.97 -6.08 4.31
CA ASP A 45 16.04 -6.34 3.36
C ASP A 45 17.38 -6.39 4.12
N GLU A 46 18.32 -7.24 3.71
CA GLU A 46 19.61 -7.42 4.40
C GLU A 46 20.55 -6.24 4.16
N ASP A 47 20.39 -5.49 3.06
CA ASP A 47 21.26 -4.38 2.68
C ASP A 47 20.58 -3.00 2.84
N ASP A 48 19.27 -2.89 2.58
CA ASP A 48 18.51 -1.64 2.77
C ASP A 48 17.10 -1.87 3.32
N PRO A 49 16.95 -2.00 4.65
CA PRO A 49 15.63 -2.16 5.26
C PRO A 49 14.81 -0.88 5.09
N HIS A 50 13.62 -1.03 4.51
CA HIS A 50 12.72 0.08 4.24
C HIS A 50 11.27 -0.31 4.51
N ALA A 51 10.38 0.69 4.51
CA ALA A 51 8.95 0.45 4.56
C ALA A 51 8.23 1.11 3.39
N LEU A 52 7.12 0.53 2.97
CA LEU A 52 6.21 1.12 1.99
C LEU A 52 5.00 1.69 2.73
N LEU A 53 4.79 2.99 2.57
CA LEU A 53 3.61 3.69 3.06
C LEU A 53 2.65 3.85 1.88
N ALA A 54 1.45 3.27 1.95
CA ALA A 54 0.44 3.37 0.91
C ALA A 54 -0.88 3.90 1.46
N ALA A 55 -1.61 4.63 0.63
CA ALA A 55 -2.95 5.11 0.93
C ALA A 55 -3.95 4.49 -0.05
N HIS A 56 -5.05 3.99 0.48
CA HIS A 56 -6.17 3.45 -0.27
C HIS A 56 -7.44 4.19 0.12
N ASP A 57 -8.35 4.40 -0.82
CA ASP A 57 -9.64 5.03 -0.56
C ASP A 57 -10.67 4.03 0.01
N ALA A 58 -11.94 4.43 0.06
CA ALA A 58 -13.02 3.57 0.55
C ALA A 58 -13.37 2.40 -0.40
N ALA A 59 -12.96 2.49 -1.68
CA ALA A 59 -13.12 1.45 -2.68
C ALA A 59 -11.90 0.51 -2.76
N ASP A 60 -10.95 0.64 -1.82
CA ASP A 60 -9.66 -0.05 -1.83
C ASP A 60 -8.75 0.35 -3.01
N GLU A 61 -9.06 1.48 -3.68
CA GLU A 61 -8.25 2.01 -4.76
C GLU A 61 -7.02 2.73 -4.18
N ARG A 62 -5.83 2.36 -4.68
CA ARG A 62 -4.57 2.94 -4.21
C ARG A 62 -4.39 4.37 -4.72
N LEU A 63 -4.55 5.33 -3.81
CA LEU A 63 -4.36 6.75 -4.04
C LEU A 63 -2.88 7.13 -4.19
N ALA A 64 -2.01 6.55 -3.34
CA ALA A 64 -0.58 6.85 -3.35
C ALA A 64 0.24 5.73 -2.70
N GLN A 65 1.53 5.68 -3.04
CA GLN A 65 2.52 4.83 -2.38
C GLN A 65 3.89 5.50 -2.41
N VAL A 66 4.57 5.51 -1.26
CA VAL A 66 5.92 6.06 -1.11
C VAL A 66 6.79 5.13 -0.27
N ARG A 67 8.09 5.12 -0.56
CA ARG A 67 9.09 4.46 0.28
C ARG A 67 9.48 5.39 1.43
N VAL A 68 9.44 4.87 2.65
CA VAL A 68 9.83 5.55 3.88
C VAL A 68 10.90 4.72 4.61
N SER A 69 11.52 5.32 5.62
CA SER A 69 12.45 4.60 6.50
C SER A 69 11.77 3.38 7.13
N ALA A 70 12.50 2.26 7.29
CA ALA A 70 12.04 1.12 8.09
C ALA A 70 11.69 1.48 9.55
N ARG A 71 12.17 2.61 10.04
CA ARG A 71 11.86 3.13 11.38
C ARG A 71 10.63 4.04 11.41
N PHE A 72 9.98 4.28 10.27
CA PHE A 72 8.81 5.15 10.19
C PHE A 72 7.69 4.62 11.10
N LYS A 73 7.15 5.49 11.94
CA LYS A 73 6.05 5.15 12.84
C LYS A 73 4.72 5.58 12.22
N LEU A 74 3.97 4.62 11.71
CA LEU A 74 2.61 4.87 11.26
C LEU A 74 1.69 5.02 12.49
N ASN A 75 1.11 6.21 12.64
CA ASN A 75 0.11 6.55 13.64
C ASN A 75 -0.91 7.52 13.02
N LYS A 76 -1.96 7.87 13.77
CA LYS A 76 -2.99 8.79 13.24
C LYS A 76 -2.46 10.16 12.86
N ALA A 77 -1.49 10.72 13.59
CA ALA A 77 -0.94 12.04 13.30
C ALA A 77 -0.04 12.01 12.05
N SER A 78 0.86 11.03 11.92
CA SER A 78 1.72 10.89 10.74
C SER A 78 0.91 10.54 9.48
N ALA A 79 -0.14 9.72 9.61
CA ALA A 79 -1.07 9.43 8.52
C ALA A 79 -1.84 10.68 8.07
N ASN A 80 -2.40 11.47 9.01
CA ASN A 80 -3.08 12.72 8.65
C ASN A 80 -2.13 13.72 7.99
N ALA A 81 -0.95 13.95 8.56
CA ALA A 81 0.04 14.86 7.99
C ALA A 81 0.45 14.46 6.57
N TRP A 82 0.57 13.14 6.31
CA TRP A 82 0.87 12.62 4.99
C TRP A 82 -0.27 12.85 3.98
N ILE A 83 -1.52 12.61 4.39
CA ILE A 83 -2.72 12.88 3.59
C ILE A 83 -2.86 14.38 3.29
N GLU A 84 -2.68 15.23 4.31
CA GLU A 84 -2.74 16.70 4.19
C GLU A 84 -1.62 17.26 3.30
N SER A 85 -0.49 16.57 3.23
CA SER A 85 0.64 16.92 2.35
C SER A 85 0.46 16.42 0.91
N GLU A 86 -0.74 15.97 0.53
CA GLU A 86 -1.06 15.37 -0.78
C GLU A 86 -0.20 14.15 -1.10
N PHE A 87 0.02 13.30 -0.08
CA PHE A 87 0.80 12.06 -0.16
C PHE A 87 2.28 12.24 -0.55
N ARG A 88 2.84 13.45 -0.38
CA ARG A 88 4.29 13.67 -0.54
C ARG A 88 5.09 12.81 0.42
N ARG A 89 6.29 12.39 0.03
CA ARG A 89 7.16 11.60 0.90
C ARG A 89 7.36 12.34 2.23
N PRO A 90 6.99 11.75 3.37
CA PRO A 90 7.27 12.36 4.67
C PRO A 90 8.79 12.40 4.89
N ASP A 91 9.29 13.55 5.37
CA ASP A 91 10.69 13.73 5.82
C ASP A 91 10.97 12.97 7.12
#